data_AF-A0A293MI82-F1
#
_entry.id   AF-A0A293MI82-F1
#
_cell.length_a   1.000
_cell.length_b   1.000
_cell.length_c   1.000
_cell.angle_alpha   90.00
_cell.angle_beta   90.00
_cell.angle_gamma   90.00
#
_symmetry.space_group_name_H-M   'P 1'
#
loop_
_entity.id
_entity.type
_entity.pdbx_description
1 polymer ?
#
loop_
_entity_poly.entity_id
_entity_poly.type
_entity_poly.pdbx_seq_one_letter_code
_entity_poly.pdbx_strand_id
1 'polypeptide(L)'
;MGNSDGTDDEESPRMGSDDGCGVSASADETASCDIASDTQEETGNFQSTQPAFFLDKYSFIREVSQQPADDDDCVDRWVCCLRGILEIIQTANSFFGREASSQVCREALETEEGANYVKNITEVCKVCKRIKLSSELAGKQSETLEKLCLEVQSIWEDIVSFLENSCLFSVPPLPAGNAKWMPNLDESSKACGICLLHVDNPEITASKLTYGAREYHAPCANLWVNCVSSLLPAIPYPDLL
;
A
#
# COMPACT_ATOMS: atom_id res chain seq x y z
N MET A 1 -30.31 5.87 -53.62
CA MET A 1 -30.40 5.98 -55.09
C MET A 1 -29.05 6.55 -55.53
N GLY A 2 -28.00 5.73 -55.69
CA GLY A 2 -27.80 4.73 -56.76
C GLY A 2 -26.78 5.37 -57.73
N ASN A 3 -25.48 5.14 -57.54
CA ASN A 3 -24.63 4.05 -58.10
C ASN A 3 -24.04 4.44 -59.48
N SER A 4 -22.70 4.56 -59.57
CA SER A 4 -21.72 3.64 -60.21
C SER A 4 -21.45 4.06 -61.67
N ASP A 5 -20.30 3.91 -62.33
CA ASP A 5 -19.12 3.02 -62.36
C ASP A 5 -17.93 3.88 -62.88
N GLY A 6 -16.64 3.58 -62.69
CA GLY A 6 -15.94 2.30 -62.69
C GLY A 6 -15.10 2.19 -63.97
N THR A 7 -13.77 2.04 -63.84
CA THR A 7 -12.92 1.22 -64.73
C THR A 7 -11.51 1.07 -64.16
N ASP A 8 -11.09 -0.18 -64.15
CA ASP A 8 -9.96 -0.79 -63.48
C ASP A 8 -8.72 -0.92 -64.40
N ASP A 9 -7.72 -1.64 -63.87
CA ASP A 9 -6.65 -2.42 -64.53
C ASP A 9 -5.30 -1.73 -64.80
N GLU A 10 -4.26 -2.10 -64.03
CA GLU A 10 -3.39 -3.22 -64.45
C GLU A 10 -2.47 -3.74 -63.32
N GLU A 11 -2.08 -4.99 -63.51
CA GLU A 11 -1.55 -5.99 -62.59
C GLU A 11 0.01 -6.08 -62.66
N SER A 12 0.62 -6.46 -61.52
CA SER A 12 1.89 -7.20 -61.22
C SER A 12 2.79 -7.72 -62.39
N PRO A 13 4.09 -8.16 -62.22
CA PRO A 13 4.63 -8.92 -61.07
C PRO A 13 6.17 -8.88 -60.81
N ARG A 14 6.61 -9.78 -59.89
CA ARG A 14 7.94 -10.45 -59.69
C ARG A 14 8.77 -9.94 -58.50
N MET A 15 9.02 -10.74 -57.45
CA MET A 15 9.66 -12.07 -57.28
C MET A 15 11.17 -12.01 -57.00
N GLY A 16 11.56 -12.65 -55.89
CA GLY A 16 12.80 -13.39 -55.68
C GLY A 16 14.01 -12.57 -55.21
N SER A 17 14.89 -13.03 -54.31
CA SER A 17 15.05 -14.32 -53.62
C SER A 17 16.11 -14.17 -52.51
N ASP A 18 16.09 -15.10 -51.54
CA ASP A 18 17.24 -15.81 -50.95
C ASP A 18 18.35 -15.01 -50.23
N ASP A 19 19.05 -15.48 -49.20
CA ASP A 19 19.15 -16.74 -48.46
C ASP A 19 20.09 -16.45 -47.26
N GLY A 20 20.10 -17.28 -46.22
CA GLY A 20 21.27 -17.29 -45.32
C GLY A 20 21.07 -17.86 -43.92
N CYS A 21 20.92 -19.17 -43.81
CA CYS A 21 21.01 -19.97 -42.59
C CYS A 21 22.45 -19.95 -42.00
N GLY A 22 22.58 -20.07 -40.68
CA GLY A 22 23.87 -20.28 -40.00
C GLY A 22 23.72 -20.80 -38.57
N VAL A 23 23.55 -22.11 -38.43
CA VAL A 23 23.72 -22.87 -37.18
C VAL A 23 25.21 -23.11 -36.93
N SER A 24 25.70 -22.94 -35.70
CA SER A 24 26.74 -23.81 -35.13
C SER A 24 26.89 -23.62 -33.62
N ALA A 25 26.85 -24.76 -32.93
CA ALA A 25 27.29 -24.95 -31.57
C ALA A 25 28.80 -25.24 -31.52
N SER A 26 29.42 -25.03 -30.35
CA SER A 26 30.27 -25.98 -29.60
C SER A 26 31.52 -25.31 -29.01
N ALA A 27 31.67 -25.54 -27.68
CA ALA A 27 32.92 -25.80 -26.92
C ALA A 27 34.04 -24.73 -26.99
N ASP A 28 34.91 -24.53 -26.02
CA ASP A 28 35.25 -25.04 -24.69
C ASP A 28 36.31 -24.01 -24.25
N GLU A 29 36.33 -23.52 -23.02
CA GLU A 29 37.62 -23.39 -22.33
C GLU A 29 37.43 -23.25 -20.83
N THR A 30 38.05 -24.22 -20.18
CA THR A 30 38.18 -24.49 -18.77
C THR A 30 39.24 -23.57 -18.15
N ALA A 31 38.95 -23.05 -16.96
CA ALA A 31 39.99 -22.71 -15.99
C ALA A 31 39.50 -23.12 -14.60
N SER A 32 39.89 -24.33 -14.23
CA SER A 32 39.84 -24.88 -12.87
C SER A 32 40.77 -24.11 -11.95
N CYS A 33 40.31 -23.85 -10.73
CA CYS A 33 41.18 -23.93 -9.56
C CYS A 33 40.41 -24.66 -8.45
N ASP A 34 40.56 -25.97 -8.42
CA ASP A 34 40.36 -26.79 -7.23
C ASP A 34 41.35 -26.36 -6.12
N ILE A 35 40.95 -26.48 -4.85
CA ILE A 35 41.64 -27.30 -3.83
C ILE A 35 40.73 -27.49 -2.59
N ALA A 36 40.44 -28.77 -2.36
CA ALA A 36 40.19 -29.50 -1.11
C ALA A 36 38.90 -29.28 -0.30
N SER A 37 37.96 -30.19 -0.59
CA SER A 37 37.18 -31.03 0.31
C SER A 37 37.59 -31.07 1.79
N ASP A 38 36.58 -31.00 2.68
CA ASP A 38 36.44 -32.02 3.73
C ASP A 38 34.95 -32.33 3.94
N THR A 39 34.57 -33.55 3.58
CA THR A 39 33.24 -34.11 3.78
C THR A 39 33.38 -35.12 4.91
N GLN A 40 32.71 -34.91 6.04
CA GLN A 40 32.39 -35.99 6.96
C GLN A 40 30.88 -36.20 6.99
N GLU A 41 30.48 -37.34 6.45
CA GLU A 41 29.19 -37.97 6.66
C GLU A 41 29.15 -38.52 8.10
N GLU A 42 28.16 -38.11 8.89
CA GLU A 42 27.60 -39.01 9.91
C GLU A 42 26.09 -39.08 9.71
N THR A 43 25.66 -40.28 9.33
CA THR A 43 24.27 -40.71 9.26
C THR A 43 23.75 -40.95 10.66
N GLY A 44 22.63 -40.32 11.04
CA GLY A 44 22.05 -40.55 12.36
C GLY A 44 20.76 -39.79 12.68
N ASN A 45 19.63 -40.35 12.23
CA ASN A 45 18.30 -40.24 12.84
C ASN A 45 17.42 -39.00 12.51
N PHE A 46 16.48 -39.21 11.59
CA PHE A 46 15.39 -38.30 11.25
C PHE A 46 14.30 -38.36 12.34
N GLN A 47 14.24 -37.37 13.23
CA GLN A 47 13.06 -37.12 14.06
C GLN A 47 12.55 -35.70 13.80
N SER A 48 11.39 -35.68 13.13
CA SER A 48 10.49 -34.54 13.03
C SER A 48 10.13 -34.00 14.41
N THR A 49 10.35 -32.71 14.65
CA THR A 49 9.41 -31.75 15.26
C THR A 49 10.16 -30.48 15.63
N GLN A 50 9.70 -29.34 15.11
CA GLN A 50 9.73 -27.96 15.65
C GLN A 50 9.60 -27.02 14.43
N PRO A 51 8.55 -26.19 14.34
CA PRO A 51 8.51 -25.16 13.31
C PRO A 51 9.63 -24.19 13.61
N ALA A 52 10.55 -24.00 12.66
CA ALA A 52 11.53 -22.93 12.74
C ALA A 52 10.76 -21.61 12.85
N PHE A 53 10.68 -21.06 14.06
CA PHE A 53 10.35 -19.66 14.25
C PHE A 53 11.44 -18.90 13.51
N PHE A 54 11.10 -18.40 12.32
CA PHE A 54 11.92 -17.44 11.62
C PHE A 54 11.89 -16.17 12.47
N LEU A 55 12.81 -16.11 13.43
CA LEU A 55 12.98 -14.97 14.31
C LEU A 55 13.30 -13.78 13.40
N ASP A 56 12.35 -12.86 13.31
CA ASP A 56 12.48 -11.65 12.52
C ASP A 56 13.79 -10.95 12.96
N LYS A 57 14.71 -10.72 12.02
CA LYS A 57 16.02 -10.10 12.31
C LYS A 57 15.89 -8.70 12.93
N TYR A 58 14.72 -8.09 12.82
CA TYR A 58 14.38 -6.80 13.41
C TYR A 58 13.71 -6.89 14.79
N SER A 59 13.42 -8.09 15.31
CA SER A 59 12.85 -8.30 16.65
C SER A 59 13.69 -7.66 17.75
N PHE A 60 15.02 -7.77 17.66
CA PHE A 60 15.96 -7.15 18.60
C PHE A 60 15.86 -5.61 18.62
N ILE A 61 15.65 -4.96 17.47
CA ILE A 61 15.51 -3.50 17.40
C ILE A 61 14.19 -3.05 18.07
N ARG A 62 13.14 -3.86 17.93
CA ARG A 62 11.86 -3.62 18.60
C ARG A 62 11.98 -3.73 20.11
N GLU A 63 12.68 -4.73 20.62
CA GLU A 63 12.89 -4.90 22.08
C GLU A 63 13.69 -3.74 22.68
N VAL A 64 14.69 -3.22 21.96
CA VAL A 64 15.48 -2.06 22.40
C VAL A 64 14.67 -0.74 22.36
N SER A 65 13.64 -0.67 21.50
CA SER A 65 12.81 0.54 21.32
C SER A 65 11.53 0.52 22.17
N GLN A 66 11.19 -0.61 22.81
CA GLN A 66 9.99 -0.76 23.65
C GLN A 66 10.25 -0.24 25.06
N GLN A 67 10.20 1.08 25.22
CA GLN A 67 9.80 1.63 26.53
C GLN A 67 8.32 1.28 26.77
N PRO A 68 7.88 1.09 28.03
CA PRO A 68 6.49 0.79 28.32
C PRO A 68 5.60 1.86 27.68
N ALA A 69 4.74 1.42 26.75
CA ALA A 69 3.83 2.29 26.01
C ALA A 69 2.79 2.84 26.99
N ASP A 70 2.93 4.12 27.35
CA ASP A 70 1.92 4.82 28.14
C ASP A 70 0.68 5.10 27.27
N ASP A 71 -0.45 5.38 27.89
CA ASP A 71 -1.71 5.56 27.17
C ASP A 71 -1.71 6.76 26.20
N ASP A 72 -0.83 7.74 26.45
CA ASP A 72 -0.53 8.90 25.59
C ASP A 72 0.27 8.52 24.32
N ASP A 73 1.03 7.42 24.37
CA ASP A 73 1.88 6.94 23.25
C ASP A 73 1.04 6.53 22.02
N CYS A 74 -0.22 6.13 22.23
CA CYS A 74 -1.15 5.82 21.13
C CYS A 74 -1.54 7.09 20.36
N VAL A 75 -1.94 8.14 21.08
CA VAL A 75 -2.38 9.41 20.48
C VAL A 75 -1.21 10.07 19.75
N ASP A 76 -0.02 10.07 20.34
CA ASP A 76 1.17 10.63 19.71
C ASP A 76 1.53 9.92 18.39
N ARG A 77 1.45 8.58 18.37
CA ARG A 77 1.68 7.81 17.14
C ARG A 77 0.62 8.08 16.07
N TRP A 78 -0.64 8.22 16.46
CA TRP A 78 -1.69 8.64 15.52
C TRP A 78 -1.46 10.04 14.98
N VAL A 79 -1.06 11.00 15.82
CA VAL A 79 -0.69 12.35 15.40
C VAL A 79 0.47 12.33 14.40
N CYS A 80 1.52 11.54 14.65
CA CYS A 80 2.63 11.37 13.72
C CYS A 80 2.16 10.80 12.36
N CYS A 81 1.30 9.78 12.39
CA CYS A 81 0.71 9.20 11.18
C CYS A 81 -0.13 10.23 10.41
N LEU A 82 -0.98 10.99 11.10
CA LEU A 82 -1.83 12.03 10.51
C LEU A 82 -1.02 13.18 9.91
N ARG A 83 0.13 13.54 10.49
CA ARG A 83 1.05 14.52 9.88
C ARG A 83 1.58 14.02 8.53
N GLY A 84 2.01 12.77 8.45
CA GLY A 84 2.43 12.17 7.17
C GLY A 84 1.31 12.12 6.13
N ILE A 85 0.09 11.82 6.55
CA ILE A 85 -1.12 11.89 5.70
C ILE A 85 -1.32 13.31 5.18
N LEU A 86 -1.24 14.30 6.08
CA LEU A 86 -1.45 15.70 5.74
C LEU A 86 -0.43 16.19 4.70
N GLU A 87 0.83 15.80 4.82
CA GLU A 87 1.87 16.15 3.84
C GLU A 87 1.57 15.58 2.45
N ILE A 88 1.17 14.31 2.36
CA ILE A 88 0.78 13.68 1.09
C ILE A 88 -0.41 14.40 0.47
N ILE A 89 -1.47 14.65 1.25
CA ILE A 89 -2.71 15.21 0.71
C ILE A 89 -2.54 16.69 0.34
N GLN A 90 -1.75 17.46 1.09
CA GLN A 90 -1.41 18.84 0.73
C GLN A 90 -0.59 18.88 -0.57
N THR A 91 0.31 17.92 -0.77
CA THR A 91 1.07 17.79 -2.02
C THR A 91 0.14 17.50 -3.20
N ALA A 92 -0.79 16.55 -3.03
CA ALA A 92 -1.80 16.25 -4.04
C ALA A 92 -2.70 17.46 -4.34
N ASN A 93 -3.17 18.16 -3.31
CA ASN A 93 -4.00 19.35 -3.47
C ASN A 93 -3.26 20.50 -4.16
N SER A 94 -1.96 20.65 -3.91
CA SER A 94 -1.14 21.67 -4.59
C SER A 94 -0.97 21.35 -6.08
N PHE A 95 -0.86 20.07 -6.44
CA PHE A 95 -0.81 19.61 -7.83
C PHE A 95 -2.14 19.90 -8.53
N PHE A 96 -3.25 19.48 -7.94
CA PHE A 96 -4.58 19.75 -8.49
C PHE A 96 -4.89 21.26 -8.50
N GLY A 97 -4.68 22.01 -7.42
CA GLY A 97 -4.99 23.43 -7.36
C GLY A 97 -4.17 24.32 -8.31
N ARG A 98 -2.94 23.92 -8.69
CA ARG A 98 -2.09 24.69 -9.63
C ARG A 98 -2.36 24.34 -11.09
N GLU A 99 -2.66 23.07 -11.38
CA GLU A 99 -2.78 22.55 -12.75
C GLU A 99 -4.22 22.17 -13.15
N ALA A 100 -5.20 22.32 -12.23
CA ALA A 100 -6.60 21.90 -12.37
C ALA A 100 -7.29 22.37 -13.64
N SER A 101 -6.94 23.56 -14.12
CA SER A 101 -7.55 24.12 -15.33
C SER A 101 -6.85 23.67 -16.61
N SER A 102 -5.66 23.07 -16.51
CA SER A 102 -4.88 22.65 -17.67
C SER A 102 -5.49 21.39 -18.31
N GLN A 103 -5.56 21.41 -19.65
CA GLN A 103 -5.89 20.24 -20.44
C GLN A 103 -4.95 19.05 -20.13
N VAL A 104 -3.70 19.35 -19.78
CA VAL A 104 -2.67 18.37 -19.40
C VAL A 104 -3.06 17.60 -18.14
N CYS A 105 -3.59 18.26 -17.11
CA CYS A 105 -4.03 17.59 -15.89
C CYS A 105 -5.19 16.61 -16.16
N ARG A 106 -6.12 17.01 -17.04
CA ARG A 106 -7.24 16.13 -17.45
C ARG A 106 -6.73 14.90 -18.21
N GLU A 107 -5.87 15.08 -19.19
CA GLU A 107 -5.28 13.98 -19.96
C GLU A 107 -4.47 13.03 -19.06
N ALA A 108 -3.70 13.57 -18.11
CA ALA A 108 -2.96 12.75 -17.15
C ALA A 108 -3.89 11.91 -16.26
N LEU A 109 -5.04 12.44 -15.86
CA LEU A 109 -6.02 11.73 -15.04
C LEU A 109 -6.77 10.62 -15.79
N GLU A 110 -6.84 10.69 -17.11
CA GLU A 110 -7.42 9.63 -17.96
C GLU A 110 -6.48 8.42 -18.11
N THR A 111 -5.21 8.56 -17.77
CA THR A 111 -4.25 7.44 -17.78
C THR A 111 -4.49 6.46 -16.63
N GLU A 112 -4.01 5.22 -16.78
CA GLU A 112 -4.06 4.21 -15.71
C GLU A 112 -3.26 4.70 -14.48
N GLU A 113 -2.13 5.35 -14.71
CA GLU A 113 -1.29 5.92 -13.67
C GLU A 113 -1.99 7.03 -12.90
N GLY A 114 -2.71 7.91 -13.60
CA GLY A 114 -3.53 8.98 -13.00
C GLY A 114 -4.67 8.42 -12.15
N ALA A 115 -5.41 7.45 -12.68
CA ALA A 115 -6.47 6.76 -11.94
C ALA A 115 -5.91 6.03 -10.70
N ASN A 116 -4.77 5.36 -10.83
CA ASN A 116 -4.10 4.69 -9.72
C ASN A 116 -3.59 5.68 -8.68
N TYR A 117 -3.09 6.85 -9.09
CA TYR A 117 -2.72 7.93 -8.18
C TYR A 117 -3.91 8.38 -7.33
N VAL A 118 -5.05 8.69 -7.96
CA VAL A 118 -6.27 9.09 -7.24
C VAL A 118 -6.75 7.99 -6.28
N LYS A 119 -6.69 6.73 -6.70
CA LYS A 119 -6.99 5.58 -5.82
C LYS A 119 -6.04 5.53 -4.61
N ASN A 120 -4.76 5.75 -4.81
CA ASN A 120 -3.77 5.76 -3.73
C ASN A 120 -4.01 6.91 -2.74
N ILE A 121 -4.30 8.12 -3.22
CA ILE A 121 -4.68 9.26 -2.36
C ILE A 121 -5.99 8.95 -1.60
N THR A 122 -6.96 8.29 -2.26
CA THR A 122 -8.19 7.84 -1.59
C THR A 122 -7.88 6.87 -0.44
N GLU A 123 -6.95 5.93 -0.62
CA GLU A 123 -6.53 5.01 0.44
C GLU A 123 -5.83 5.72 1.61
N VAL A 124 -5.04 6.76 1.32
CA VAL A 124 -4.42 7.63 2.35
C VAL A 124 -5.51 8.31 3.20
N CYS A 125 -6.55 8.88 2.58
CA CYS A 125 -7.69 9.47 3.28
C CYS A 125 -8.49 8.43 4.09
N LYS A 126 -8.60 7.19 3.61
CA LYS A 126 -9.21 6.09 4.39
C LYS A 126 -8.43 5.79 5.65
N VAL A 127 -7.09 5.83 5.64
CA VAL A 127 -6.30 5.65 6.88
C VAL A 127 -6.65 6.73 7.90
N CYS A 128 -6.77 7.99 7.48
CA CYS A 128 -7.17 9.10 8.36
C CYS A 128 -8.52 8.82 9.05
N LYS A 129 -9.52 8.38 8.28
CA LYS A 129 -10.85 8.05 8.84
C LYS A 129 -10.80 6.85 9.79
N ARG A 130 -9.97 5.85 9.51
CA ARG A 130 -9.77 4.72 10.42
C ARG A 130 -9.18 5.16 11.75
N ILE A 131 -8.17 6.04 11.71
CA ILE A 131 -7.57 6.61 12.94
C ILE A 131 -8.59 7.42 13.71
N LYS A 132 -9.36 8.31 13.05
CA LYS A 132 -10.41 9.11 13.69
C LYS A 132 -11.48 8.23 14.35
N LEU A 133 -11.92 7.18 13.67
CA LEU A 133 -12.90 6.24 14.24
C LEU A 133 -12.34 5.54 15.47
N SER A 134 -11.09 5.09 15.41
CA SER A 134 -10.47 4.39 16.53
C SER A 134 -10.22 5.30 17.73
N SER A 135 -9.88 6.56 17.50
CA SER A 135 -9.72 7.53 18.58
C SER A 135 -11.05 7.84 19.25
N GLU A 136 -12.15 7.92 18.48
CA GLU A 136 -13.52 8.04 19.01
C GLU A 136 -13.95 6.80 19.81
N LEU A 137 -13.77 5.60 19.25
CA LEU A 137 -14.19 4.34 19.87
C LEU A 137 -13.35 3.96 21.10
N ALA A 138 -12.07 4.33 21.12
CA ALA A 138 -11.19 4.13 22.27
C ALA A 138 -11.32 5.24 23.33
N GLY A 139 -12.09 6.30 23.07
CA GLY A 139 -12.17 7.46 23.96
C GLY A 139 -10.86 8.26 24.07
N LYS A 140 -9.93 8.09 23.12
CA LYS A 140 -8.59 8.69 23.12
C LYS A 140 -8.51 9.83 22.11
N GLN A 141 -9.16 10.95 22.43
CA GLN A 141 -9.21 12.15 21.60
C GLN A 141 -8.21 13.21 22.09
N SER A 142 -7.68 14.01 21.17
CA SER A 142 -6.93 15.23 21.48
C SER A 142 -7.25 16.33 20.49
N GLU A 143 -7.10 17.59 20.91
CA GLU A 143 -7.36 18.75 20.04
C GLU A 143 -6.49 18.70 18.78
N THR A 144 -5.23 18.28 18.91
CA THR A 144 -4.30 18.16 17.77
C THR A 144 -4.75 17.08 16.79
N LEU A 145 -5.15 15.91 17.29
CA LEU A 145 -5.65 14.81 16.46
C LEU A 145 -6.91 15.22 15.71
N GLU A 146 -7.87 15.85 16.40
CA GLU A 146 -9.12 16.29 15.79
C GLU A 146 -8.86 17.35 14.71
N LYS A 147 -8.01 18.34 15.00
CA LYS A 147 -7.62 19.38 14.04
C LYS A 147 -6.99 18.77 12.78
N LEU A 148 -6.04 17.84 12.92
CA LEU A 148 -5.40 17.18 11.78
C LEU A 148 -6.42 16.41 10.94
N CYS A 149 -7.33 15.67 11.57
CA CYS A 149 -8.39 14.94 10.87
C CYS A 149 -9.32 15.88 10.07
N LEU A 150 -9.71 17.02 10.66
CA LEU A 150 -10.53 18.02 9.98
C LEU A 150 -9.79 18.67 8.81
N GLU A 151 -8.50 18.97 8.97
CA GLU A 151 -7.68 19.56 7.92
C GLU A 151 -7.52 18.60 6.73
N VAL A 152 -7.18 17.33 6.98
CA VAL A 152 -7.13 16.29 5.94
C VAL A 152 -8.48 16.15 5.24
N GLN A 153 -9.59 16.15 5.99
CA GLN A 153 -10.92 16.04 5.40
C GLN A 153 -11.25 17.23 4.50
N SER A 154 -10.98 18.46 4.94
CA SER A 154 -11.21 19.67 4.15
C SER A 154 -10.43 19.64 2.84
N ILE A 155 -9.15 19.28 2.89
CA ILE A 155 -8.31 19.20 1.68
C ILE A 155 -8.80 18.09 0.75
N TRP A 156 -9.27 16.97 1.30
CA TRP A 156 -9.84 15.90 0.50
C TRP A 156 -11.12 16.35 -0.22
N GLU A 157 -11.99 17.10 0.46
CA GLU A 157 -13.22 17.65 -0.13
C GLU A 157 -12.91 18.63 -1.27
N ASP A 158 -11.83 19.42 -1.16
CA ASP A 158 -11.34 20.27 -2.25
C ASP A 158 -10.89 19.44 -3.46
N ILE A 159 -10.10 18.39 -3.22
CA ILE A 159 -9.64 17.47 -4.29
C ILE A 159 -10.82 16.77 -4.95
N VAL A 160 -11.77 16.24 -4.17
CA VAL A 160 -12.97 15.56 -4.70
C VAL A 160 -13.80 16.53 -5.53
N SER A 161 -14.02 17.75 -5.04
CA SER A 161 -14.73 18.79 -5.78
C SER A 161 -14.06 19.05 -7.14
N PHE A 162 -12.74 19.08 -7.19
CA PHE A 162 -12.01 19.21 -8.45
C PHE A 162 -12.23 17.99 -9.38
N LEU A 163 -12.10 16.77 -8.85
CA LEU A 163 -12.24 15.53 -9.63
C LEU A 163 -13.66 15.34 -10.19
N GLU A 164 -14.68 15.63 -9.38
CA GLU A 164 -16.09 15.54 -9.77
C GLU A 164 -16.45 16.57 -10.85
N ASN A 165 -15.96 17.81 -10.71
CA ASN A 165 -16.13 18.84 -11.74
C ASN A 165 -15.40 18.51 -13.05
N SER A 166 -14.39 17.64 -12.98
CA SER A 166 -13.67 17.18 -14.17
C SER A 166 -14.38 16.01 -14.88
N CYS A 167 -15.44 15.42 -14.27
CA CYS A 167 -16.12 14.20 -14.75
C CYS A 167 -15.22 12.95 -14.87
N LEU A 168 -14.03 12.95 -14.27
CA LEU A 168 -13.01 11.91 -14.49
C LEU A 168 -13.08 10.78 -13.46
N PHE A 169 -13.66 11.00 -12.30
CA PHE A 169 -13.62 10.04 -11.20
C PHE A 169 -14.83 10.17 -10.26
N SER A 170 -15.48 9.06 -9.95
CA SER A 170 -16.45 8.99 -8.85
C SER A 170 -15.75 8.36 -7.66
N VAL A 171 -15.49 9.17 -6.63
CA VAL A 171 -14.96 8.66 -5.36
C VAL A 171 -16.11 8.01 -4.61
N PRO A 172 -16.08 6.69 -4.36
CA PRO A 172 -17.10 6.06 -3.53
C PRO A 172 -17.08 6.69 -2.13
N PRO A 173 -18.25 6.99 -1.55
CA PRO A 173 -18.32 7.56 -0.22
C PRO A 173 -17.60 6.64 0.75
N LEU A 174 -16.73 7.20 1.57
CA LEU A 174 -16.05 6.43 2.59
C LEU A 174 -17.09 5.85 3.56
N PRO A 175 -17.04 4.55 3.88
CA PRO A 175 -18.04 3.92 4.72
C PRO A 175 -18.10 4.60 6.10
N ALA A 176 -19.31 4.79 6.61
CA ALA A 176 -19.53 5.32 7.94
C ALA A 176 -18.91 4.36 8.97
N GLY A 177 -18.14 4.89 9.91
CA GLY A 177 -17.50 4.09 10.94
C GLY A 177 -18.53 3.30 11.76
N ASN A 178 -18.22 2.04 12.03
CA ASN A 178 -19.09 1.14 12.78
C ASN A 178 -18.33 0.60 13.98
N ALA A 179 -18.94 0.60 15.17
CA ALA A 179 -18.32 0.06 16.38
C ALA A 179 -17.91 -1.42 16.21
N LYS A 180 -18.59 -2.17 15.34
CA LYS A 180 -18.24 -3.56 14.97
C LYS A 180 -16.90 -3.69 14.24
N TRP A 181 -16.28 -2.59 13.84
CA TRP A 181 -14.96 -2.58 13.22
C TRP A 181 -13.83 -2.66 14.23
N MET A 182 -14.08 -2.44 15.53
CA MET A 182 -13.11 -2.80 16.55
C MET A 182 -13.19 -4.30 16.87
N PRO A 183 -12.04 -4.99 17.05
CA PRO A 183 -12.03 -6.35 17.55
C PRO A 183 -12.60 -6.46 18.96
N ASN A 184 -13.17 -7.61 19.28
CA ASN A 184 -13.45 -7.93 20.67
C ASN A 184 -12.14 -8.18 21.43
N LEU A 185 -12.18 -8.19 22.77
CA LEU A 185 -10.99 -8.35 23.59
C LEU A 185 -10.27 -9.70 23.34
N ASP A 186 -11.05 -10.76 23.10
CA ASP A 186 -10.60 -12.09 22.70
C ASP A 186 -9.98 -12.12 21.28
N GLU A 187 -10.27 -11.12 20.46
CA GLU A 187 -9.76 -10.94 19.11
C GLU A 187 -8.73 -9.79 19.03
N SER A 188 -8.17 -9.35 20.14
CA SER A 188 -7.17 -8.24 20.18
C SER A 188 -5.96 -8.47 19.26
N SER A 189 -5.59 -9.73 19.00
CA SER A 189 -4.56 -10.10 18.01
C SER A 189 -4.92 -9.76 16.56
N LYS A 190 -6.21 -9.52 16.28
CA LYS A 190 -6.77 -9.09 15.00
C LYS A 190 -6.90 -7.57 14.90
N ALA A 191 -6.45 -6.81 15.90
CA ALA A 191 -6.35 -5.37 15.80
C ALA A 191 -5.19 -4.98 14.86
N CYS A 192 -5.42 -4.08 13.92
CA CYS A 192 -4.35 -3.49 13.15
C CYS A 192 -3.38 -2.76 14.08
N GLY A 193 -2.08 -3.03 14.00
CA GLY A 193 -1.07 -2.40 14.86
C GLY A 193 -0.88 -0.89 14.70
N ILE A 194 -1.67 -0.23 13.83
CA ILE A 194 -1.69 1.22 13.60
C ILE A 194 -3.08 1.79 13.89
N CYS A 195 -4.10 1.39 13.13
CA CYS A 195 -5.44 1.96 13.31
C CYS A 195 -6.30 1.21 14.33
N LEU A 196 -5.86 0.09 14.91
CA LEU A 196 -6.57 -0.70 15.92
C LEU A 196 -7.90 -1.35 15.48
N LEU A 197 -8.36 -1.10 14.25
CA LEU A 197 -9.54 -1.77 13.70
C LEU A 197 -9.24 -3.20 13.23
N HIS A 198 -10.28 -4.01 13.08
CA HIS A 198 -10.21 -5.44 12.75
C HIS A 198 -9.61 -5.69 11.36
N VAL A 199 -8.51 -6.44 11.30
CA VAL A 199 -7.78 -6.70 10.04
C VAL A 199 -8.51 -7.59 9.05
N ASP A 200 -9.38 -8.47 9.54
CA ASP A 200 -10.14 -9.40 8.69
C ASP A 200 -11.50 -8.81 8.25
N ASN A 201 -11.78 -7.54 8.54
CA ASN A 201 -13.02 -6.91 8.11
C ASN A 201 -12.90 -6.37 6.66
N PRO A 202 -13.58 -6.99 5.68
CA PRO A 202 -13.47 -6.61 4.28
C PRO A 202 -14.07 -5.23 3.96
N GLU A 203 -14.94 -4.69 4.83
CA GLU A 203 -15.47 -3.33 4.69
C GLU A 203 -14.38 -2.26 4.89
N ILE A 204 -13.30 -2.63 5.59
CA ILE A 204 -12.19 -1.73 5.92
C ILE A 204 -11.13 -1.77 4.82
N THR A 205 -10.68 -2.97 4.49
CA THR A 205 -9.79 -3.25 3.35
C THR A 205 -9.76 -4.75 3.08
N ALA A 206 -9.52 -5.12 1.81
CA ALA A 206 -9.35 -6.51 1.42
C ALA A 206 -7.92 -7.04 1.66
N SER A 207 -6.95 -6.17 1.97
CA SER A 207 -5.53 -6.54 2.05
C SER A 207 -4.94 -6.29 3.43
N LYS A 208 -4.23 -7.29 3.94
CA LYS A 208 -3.52 -7.27 5.22
C LYS A 208 -2.16 -7.93 5.11
N LEU A 209 -1.31 -7.68 6.10
CA LEU A 209 -0.01 -8.31 6.25
C LEU A 209 0.30 -8.60 7.73
N THR A 210 1.16 -9.57 7.95
CA THR A 210 1.69 -9.93 9.27
C THR A 210 3.14 -9.52 9.36
N TYR A 211 3.50 -8.77 10.40
CA TYR A 211 4.89 -8.38 10.68
C TYR A 211 5.14 -8.44 12.18
N GLY A 212 6.18 -9.16 12.61
CA GLY A 212 6.56 -9.26 14.02
C GLY A 212 5.41 -9.70 14.95
N ALA A 213 4.66 -10.73 14.54
CA ALA A 213 3.48 -11.27 15.23
C ALA A 213 2.31 -10.27 15.43
N ARG A 214 2.31 -9.16 14.69
CA ARG A 214 1.21 -8.19 14.63
C ARG A 214 0.57 -8.21 13.24
N GLU A 215 -0.72 -7.98 13.19
CA GLU A 215 -1.46 -7.83 11.95
C GLU A 215 -1.62 -6.35 11.59
N TYR A 216 -1.64 -6.06 10.30
CA TYR A 216 -1.84 -4.71 9.80
C TYR A 216 -2.73 -4.73 8.56
N HIS A 217 -3.61 -3.75 8.42
CA HIS A 217 -4.13 -3.39 7.11
C HIS A 217 -2.96 -2.96 6.22
N ALA A 218 -2.86 -3.50 5.01
CA ALA A 218 -1.74 -3.20 4.11
C ALA A 218 -1.60 -1.69 3.83
N PRO A 219 -2.70 -0.91 3.60
CA PRO A 219 -2.58 0.55 3.41
C PRO A 219 -2.06 1.29 4.65
N CYS A 220 -2.42 0.85 5.87
CA CYS A 220 -1.93 1.46 7.10
C CYS A 220 -0.42 1.23 7.24
N ALA A 221 0.03 -0.01 7.06
CA ALA A 221 1.45 -0.35 7.12
C ALA A 221 2.25 0.40 6.05
N ASN A 222 1.77 0.42 4.81
CA ASN A 222 2.42 1.11 3.70
C ASN A 222 2.58 2.61 3.96
N LEU A 223 1.54 3.26 4.47
CA LEU A 223 1.62 4.67 4.85
C LEU A 223 2.68 4.89 5.94
N TRP A 224 2.66 4.08 7.00
CA TRP A 224 3.59 4.25 8.12
C TRP A 224 5.05 4.14 7.68
N VAL A 225 5.39 3.12 6.90
CA VAL A 225 6.78 2.90 6.48
C VAL A 225 7.31 3.98 5.55
N ASN A 226 6.43 4.59 4.75
CA ASN A 226 6.82 5.63 3.81
C ASN A 226 6.81 7.04 4.42
N CYS A 227 6.05 7.28 5.48
CA CYS A 227 5.79 8.64 5.98
C CYS A 227 6.17 8.87 7.43
N VAL A 228 6.38 7.82 8.23
CA VAL A 228 6.58 7.96 9.68
C VAL A 228 7.88 7.31 10.12
N SER A 229 8.04 6.02 9.88
CA SER A 229 9.23 5.27 10.31
C SER A 229 9.35 3.96 9.54
N SER A 230 10.59 3.57 9.20
CA SER A 230 10.88 2.30 8.54
C SER A 230 10.51 1.06 9.38
N LEU A 231 10.22 1.23 10.67
CA LEU A 231 9.77 0.17 11.57
C LEU A 231 8.30 0.34 11.88
N LEU A 232 7.51 -0.72 11.65
CA LEU A 232 6.09 -0.74 11.97
C LEU A 232 5.86 -0.66 13.49
N PRO A 233 4.89 0.15 13.93
CA PRO A 233 4.60 0.30 15.34
C PRO A 233 3.77 -0.89 15.82
N ALA A 234 3.69 -1.05 17.13
CA ALA A 234 2.83 -2.03 17.77
C ALA A 234 1.95 -1.29 18.77
N ILE A 235 1.06 -0.42 18.28
CA ILE A 235 0.17 0.37 19.14
C ILE A 235 -0.63 -0.61 20.01
N PRO A 236 -0.61 -0.45 21.36
CA PRO A 236 -1.32 -1.34 22.24
C PRO A 236 -2.82 -1.23 21.99
N TYR A 237 -3.51 -2.37 22.04
CA TYR A 237 -4.96 -2.36 21.99
C TYR A 237 -5.47 -1.76 23.30
N PRO A 238 -6.46 -0.85 23.30
CA PRO A 238 -6.92 -0.22 24.52
C PRO A 238 -7.55 -1.29 25.41
N ASP A 239 -7.11 -1.37 26.67
CA ASP A 239 -7.83 -2.14 27.67
C ASP A 239 -9.14 -1.40 27.95
N LEU A 240 -10.22 -1.84 27.31
CA LEU A 240 -11.57 -1.38 27.60
C LEU A 240 -11.97 -1.92 28.99
N LEU A 241 -11.62 -1.19 30.05
CA LEU A 241 -12.10 -1.39 31.43
C LEU A 241 -13.44 -0.69 31.64
#